data_AF-A0A540KQV7-F1
#
_entry.id   AF-A0A540KQV7-F1
#
_cell.length_a   1.000
_cell.length_b   1.000
_cell.length_c   1.000
_cell.angle_alpha   90.00
_cell.angle_beta   90.00
_cell.angle_gamma   90.00
#
_symmetry.space_group_name_H-M   'P 1'
#
loop_
_entity.id
_entity.type
_entity.pdbx_description
1 polymer ?
#
loop_
_entity_poly.entity_id
_entity_poly.type
_entity_poly.pdbx_seq_one_letter_code
_entity_poly.pdbx_strand_id
1 'polypeptide(L)'
;MGILVAEAAAAEAPFRFLRWNEVFVSSDKGRREVHYHLKRSDGSSDLAVVGKEKSLRHMSYHYAHRIRSLFSMSSLVKLKSRREVIDWLDSVVAGKFRTFRSISQ
;
A
#
# COMPACT_ATOMS: atom_id res chain seq x y z
N MET A 1 -30.90 -25.97 21.38
CA MET A 1 -29.87 -25.04 21.89
C MET A 1 -28.99 -24.64 20.71
N GLY A 2 -29.13 -23.40 20.24
CA GLY A 2 -28.42 -22.91 19.06
C GLY A 2 -26.95 -22.66 19.35
N ILE A 3 -26.08 -23.26 18.56
CA ILE A 3 -24.67 -22.91 18.47
C ILE A 3 -24.61 -21.67 17.56
N LEU A 4 -24.38 -20.50 18.15
CA LEU A 4 -23.96 -19.32 17.40
C LEU A 4 -22.51 -19.57 16.96
N VAL A 5 -22.36 -20.24 15.82
CA VAL A 5 -21.11 -20.18 15.06
C VAL A 5 -21.00 -18.73 14.63
N ALA A 6 -20.07 -17.99 15.25
CA ALA A 6 -19.59 -16.75 14.71
C ALA A 6 -18.88 -17.08 13.40
N GLU A 7 -19.66 -17.26 12.33
CA GLU A 7 -19.13 -17.25 10.97
C GLU A 7 -18.54 -15.86 10.78
N ALA A 8 -17.21 -15.83 10.79
CA ALA A 8 -16.42 -14.69 10.42
C ALA A 8 -16.80 -14.34 8.98
N ALA A 9 -17.85 -13.52 8.84
CA ALA A 9 -18.17 -12.80 7.64
C ALA A 9 -17.04 -11.79 7.40
N ALA A 10 -15.88 -12.29 6.97
CA ALA A 10 -14.99 -11.59 6.07
C ALA A 10 -15.67 -11.50 4.70
N ALA A 11 -16.90 -11.00 4.69
CA ALA A 11 -17.63 -10.62 3.52
C ALA A 11 -16.83 -9.48 2.89
N GLU A 12 -16.02 -9.83 1.89
CA GLU A 12 -15.79 -9.11 0.63
C GLU A 12 -16.01 -7.59 0.72
N ALA A 13 -15.40 -6.93 1.70
CA ALA A 13 -15.35 -5.49 1.71
C ALA A 13 -14.56 -5.12 0.46
N PRO A 14 -15.06 -4.20 -0.39
CA PRO A 14 -14.26 -3.71 -1.50
C PRO A 14 -12.89 -3.36 -0.94
N PHE A 15 -11.81 -3.85 -1.57
CA PHE A 15 -10.41 -3.64 -1.17
C PHE A 15 -10.15 -2.13 -1.15
N ARG A 16 -10.59 -1.48 -0.07
CA ARG A 16 -10.67 -0.04 0.07
C ARG A 16 -9.66 0.33 1.13
N PHE A 17 -8.69 1.09 0.69
CA PHE A 17 -7.71 1.66 1.58
C PHE A 17 -8.37 2.84 2.29
N LEU A 18 -8.36 2.80 3.63
CA LEU A 18 -8.93 3.86 4.46
C LEU A 18 -7.93 4.98 4.72
N ARG A 19 -6.64 4.62 4.87
CA ARG A 19 -5.54 5.55 5.12
C ARG A 19 -4.20 4.93 4.77
N TRP A 20 -3.15 5.74 4.73
CA TRP A 20 -1.77 5.26 4.68
C TRP A 20 -1.00 5.73 5.91
N ASN A 21 0.07 5.02 6.26
CA ASN A 21 1.02 5.38 7.30
C ASN A 21 2.43 5.35 6.75
N GLU A 22 3.25 6.32 7.17
CA GLU A 22 4.69 6.36 6.91
C GLU A 22 5.43 5.79 8.13
N VAL A 23 6.27 4.79 7.91
CA VAL A 23 7.05 4.11 8.93
C VAL A 23 8.53 4.25 8.59
N PHE A 24 9.28 4.94 9.44
CA PHE A 24 10.74 5.01 9.32
C PHE A 24 11.33 3.74 9.94
N VAL A 25 11.89 2.87 9.09
CA VAL A 25 12.41 1.56 9.52
C VAL A 25 13.85 1.66 10.00
N SER A 26 14.67 2.41 9.27
CA SER A 26 16.07 2.58 9.62
C SER A 26 16.53 3.99 9.31
N SER A 27 17.26 4.56 10.26
CA SER A 27 18.05 5.78 10.09
C SER A 27 19.42 5.58 10.76
N ASP A 28 19.98 4.37 10.68
CA ASP A 28 21.28 4.06 11.25
C ASP A 28 22.40 4.32 10.22
N LYS A 29 23.38 5.15 10.59
CA LYS A 29 24.65 5.38 9.86
C LYS A 29 24.55 5.79 8.38
N GLY A 30 23.55 6.61 8.03
CA GLY A 30 23.46 7.22 6.69
C GLY A 30 22.77 6.36 5.64
N ARG A 31 21.93 5.40 6.05
CA ARG A 31 20.95 4.75 5.19
C ARG A 31 19.56 4.91 5.77
N ARG A 32 18.76 5.79 5.16
CA ARG A 32 17.36 6.02 5.51
C ARG A 32 16.44 5.05 4.75
N GLU A 33 15.64 4.29 5.46
CA GLU A 33 14.62 3.42 4.88
C GLU A 33 13.23 3.80 5.43
N VAL A 34 12.31 4.10 4.51
CA VAL A 34 10.95 4.57 4.80
C VAL A 34 9.97 3.66 4.10
N HIS A 35 9.08 3.06 4.88
CA HIS A 35 8.03 2.18 4.40
C HIS A 35 6.68 2.88 4.47
N TYR A 36 5.95 2.87 3.37
CA TYR A 36 4.59 3.36 3.29
C TYR A 36 3.64 2.18 3.34
N HIS A 37 2.81 2.12 4.37
CA HIS A 37 1.83 1.07 4.58
C HIS A 37 0.42 1.61 4.31
N LEU A 38 -0.35 0.93 3.48
CA LEU A 38 -1.75 1.23 3.27
C LEU A 38 -2.60 0.40 4.23
N LYS A 39 -3.37 1.09 5.07
CA LYS A 39 -4.39 0.49 5.93
C LYS A 39 -5.65 0.23 5.12
N ARG A 40 -6.07 -1.03 5.13
CA ARG A 40 -7.32 -1.48 4.54
C ARG A 40 -8.45 -1.43 5.57
N SER A 41 -9.68 -1.49 5.06
CA SER A 41 -10.90 -1.51 5.88
C SER A 41 -11.08 -2.79 6.70
N ASP A 42 -10.40 -3.88 6.33
CA ASP A 42 -10.37 -5.15 7.06
C ASP A 42 -9.46 -5.11 8.30
N GLY A 43 -8.78 -3.99 8.56
CA GLY A 43 -7.80 -3.84 9.64
C GLY A 43 -6.38 -4.28 9.25
N SER A 44 -6.21 -4.88 8.07
CA SER A 44 -4.90 -5.26 7.54
C SER A 44 -4.11 -4.04 7.06
N SER A 45 -2.79 -4.16 7.08
CA SER A 45 -1.88 -3.14 6.56
C SER A 45 -0.96 -3.76 5.52
N ASP A 46 -1.03 -3.25 4.28
CA ASP A 46 -0.24 -3.73 3.15
C ASP A 46 0.89 -2.75 2.84
N LEU A 47 2.12 -3.26 2.73
CA LEU A 47 3.25 -2.44 2.29
C LEU A 47 3.02 -1.99 0.85
N ALA A 48 3.09 -0.68 0.63
CA ALA A 48 2.77 -0.04 -0.63
C ALA A 48 4.01 0.39 -1.39
N VAL A 49 4.84 1.19 -0.73
CA VAL A 49 6.04 1.78 -1.30
C VAL A 49 7.14 1.69 -0.27
N VAL A 50 8.34 1.37 -0.74
CA VAL A 50 9.57 1.36 0.04
C VAL A 50 10.47 2.43 -0.54
N GLY A 51 10.66 3.51 0.22
CA GLY A 51 11.68 4.51 -0.02
C GLY A 51 12.99 4.07 0.62
N LYS A 52 13.95 3.63 -0.19
CA LYS A 52 15.27 3.21 0.27
C LYS A 52 16.32 4.21 -0.17
N GLU A 53 17.09 4.73 0.78
CA GLU A 53 18.25 5.55 0.49
C GLU A 53 19.32 4.70 -0.19
N LYS A 54 19.55 4.97 -1.48
CA LYS A 54 20.52 4.25 -2.32
C LYS A 54 21.89 4.92 -2.26
N SER A 55 21.94 6.23 -1.98
CA SER A 55 23.15 7.02 -1.81
C SER A 55 22.87 8.20 -0.86
N LEU A 56 23.92 8.82 -0.33
CA LEU A 56 23.86 9.94 0.63
C LEU A 56 22.98 11.13 0.20
N ARG A 57 22.65 11.23 -1.10
CA ARG A 57 21.75 12.25 -1.66
C ARG A 57 20.61 11.70 -2.52
N HIS A 58 20.54 10.38 -2.69
CA HIS A 58 19.59 9.76 -3.62
C HIS A 58 18.78 8.67 -2.94
N MET A 59 17.48 8.93 -2.81
CA MET A 59 16.50 7.99 -2.30
C MET A 59 15.73 7.39 -3.48
N SER A 60 15.60 6.07 -3.49
CA SER A 60 14.89 5.31 -4.53
C SER A 60 13.57 4.83 -3.97
N TYR A 61 12.47 5.08 -4.68
CA TYR A 61 11.15 4.60 -4.28
C TYR A 61 10.76 3.39 -5.12
N HIS A 62 10.41 2.31 -4.45
CA HIS A 62 10.03 1.05 -5.09
C HIS A 62 8.65 0.62 -4.61
N TYR A 63 7.78 0.25 -5.54
CA TYR A 63 6.52 -0.39 -5.19
C TYR A 63 6.75 -1.77 -4.59
N ALA A 64 6.02 -2.06 -3.52
CA ALA A 64 5.96 -3.39 -2.97
C ALA A 64 5.28 -4.35 -3.95
N HIS A 65 5.74 -5.61 -3.96
CA HIS A 65 5.21 -6.64 -4.85
C HIS A 65 3.69 -6.81 -4.74
N ARG A 66 3.15 -6.74 -3.51
CA ARG A 66 1.70 -6.85 -3.28
C ARG A 66 0.90 -5.80 -4.04
N ILE A 67 1.35 -4.55 -4.03
CA ILE A 67 0.67 -3.45 -4.70
C ILE A 67 0.83 -3.52 -6.21
N ARG A 68 1.98 -4.00 -6.69
CA ARG A 68 2.15 -4.31 -8.12
C ARG A 68 1.19 -5.39 -8.62
N SER A 69 0.74 -6.28 -7.74
CA SER A 69 -0.26 -7.29 -8.07
C SER A 69 -1.70 -6.75 -7.99
N LEU A 70 -1.96 -5.76 -7.14
CA LEU A 70 -3.29 -5.16 -6.93
C LEU A 70 -3.61 -4.09 -7.97
N PHE A 71 -2.60 -3.35 -8.42
CA PHE A 71 -2.72 -2.32 -9.44
C PHE A 71 -2.06 -2.78 -10.72
N SER A 72 -2.75 -2.62 -11.85
CA SER A 72 -2.15 -2.89 -13.15
C SER A 72 -0.92 -2.00 -13.35
N MET A 73 0.12 -2.51 -14.01
CA MET A 73 1.34 -1.74 -14.28
C MET A 73 1.05 -0.42 -15.03
N SER A 74 -0.08 -0.33 -15.74
CA SER A 74 -0.55 0.89 -16.40
C SER A 74 -1.07 1.97 -15.44
N SER A 75 -1.50 1.62 -14.23
CA SER A 75 -1.92 2.57 -13.20
C SER A 75 -0.83 2.88 -12.17
N LEU A 76 0.32 2.21 -12.23
CA LEU A 76 1.46 2.49 -11.37
C LEU A 76 2.31 3.64 -11.93
N VAL A 77 2.12 4.82 -11.36
CA VAL A 77 2.91 6.02 -11.67
C VAL A 77 4.37 5.82 -11.25
N LYS A 78 5.33 6.36 -12.00
CA LYS A 78 6.75 6.22 -11.68
C LYS A 78 7.10 7.15 -10.51
N LEU A 79 7.06 6.65 -9.27
CA LEU A 79 7.35 7.45 -8.06
C LEU A 79 8.83 7.82 -8.04
N LYS A 80 9.15 9.07 -8.38
CA LYS A 80 10.53 9.59 -8.37
C LYS A 80 10.82 10.47 -7.16
N SER A 81 9.77 10.95 -6.49
CA SER A 81 9.88 11.86 -5.35
C SER A 81 8.91 11.50 -4.23
N ARG A 82 9.24 11.90 -2.99
CA ARG A 82 8.36 11.70 -1.83
C ARG A 82 6.96 12.26 -2.04
N ARG A 83 6.86 13.42 -2.72
CA ARG A 83 5.58 14.07 -2.99
C ARG A 83 4.72 13.25 -3.94
N GLU A 84 5.31 12.65 -4.98
CA GLU A 84 4.58 11.72 -5.85
C GLU A 84 4.12 10.47 -5.09
N VAL A 85 4.93 9.96 -4.16
CA VAL A 85 4.53 8.82 -3.31
C VAL A 85 3.29 9.18 -2.50
N ILE A 86 3.30 10.35 -1.85
CA ILE A 86 2.18 10.84 -1.05
C ILE A 86 0.94 11.07 -1.92
N ASP A 87 1.07 11.75 -3.05
CA ASP A 87 -0.04 12.05 -3.97
C ASP A 87 -0.68 10.77 -4.53
N TRP A 88 0.16 9.79 -4.87
CA TRP A 88 -0.31 8.47 -5.29
C TRP A 88 -1.04 7.74 -4.15
N LEU A 89 -0.48 7.71 -2.94
CA LEU A 89 -1.12 7.09 -1.77
C LEU A 89 -2.47 7.75 -1.45
N ASP A 90 -2.54 9.08 -1.51
CA ASP A 90 -3.77 9.84 -1.30
C ASP A 90 -4.81 9.51 -2.38
N SER A 91 -4.39 9.43 -3.64
CA SER A 91 -5.26 9.01 -4.75
C SER A 91 -5.76 7.57 -4.61
N VAL A 92 -4.95 6.67 -4.04
CA VAL A 92 -5.37 5.28 -3.72
C VAL A 92 -6.42 5.26 -2.60
N VAL A 93 -6.21 6.02 -1.53
CA VAL A 93 -7.18 6.14 -0.41
C VAL A 93 -8.46 6.85 -0.84
N ALA A 94 -8.36 7.86 -1.69
CA ALA A 94 -9.49 8.54 -2.32
C ALA A 94 -10.26 7.64 -3.31
N GLY A 95 -9.79 6.40 -3.55
CA GLY A 95 -10.44 5.44 -4.44
C GLY A 95 -10.38 5.82 -5.92
N LYS A 96 -9.47 6.71 -6.32
CA LYS A 96 -9.30 7.13 -7.73
C LYS A 96 -8.74 5.98 -8.59
N PHE A 97 -8.02 5.05 -7.98
CA PHE A 97 -7.50 3.87 -8.65
C PHE A 97 -8.46 2.68 -8.49
N ARG A 98 -9.08 2.23 -9.59
CA ARG A 98 -9.82 0.96 -9.61
C ARG A 98 -8.82 -0.20 -9.51
N THR A 99 -8.80 -0.88 -8.36
CA THR A 99 -8.07 -2.14 -8.16
C THR A 99 -8.64 -3.18 -9.13
N PHE A 100 -7.77 -3.79 -9.94
CA PHE A 100 -8.21 -4.80 -10.91
C PHE A 100 -8.43 -6.11 -10.16
N ARG A 101 -9.70 -6.49 -9.95
CA ARG A 101 -10.02 -7.83 -9.48
C ARG A 101 -10.43 -8.66 -10.68
N SER A 102 -9.64 -9.68 -10.98
CA SER A 102 -10.06 -10.72 -11.91
C SER A 102 -11.33 -11.35 -11.33
N ILE A 103 -12.43 -11.17 -12.05
CA ILE A 103 -13.65 -11.93 -11.85
C ILE A 103 -13.30 -13.33 -12.34
N SER A 104 -12.98 -14.23 -11.42
CA SER A 104 -12.97 -15.65 -11.74
C SER A 104 -14.36 -16.20 -11.43
N GLN A 105 -14.97 -16.73 -12.50
CA GLN A 105 -16.27 -17.40 -12.57
C GLN A 105 -16.38 -18.60 -11.63
#